data_AF-A0A938B898-F1
#
_entry.id   AF-A0A938B898-F1
#
_cell.length_a   1.000
_cell.length_b   1.000
_cell.length_c   1.000
_cell.angle_alpha   90.00
_cell.angle_beta   90.00
_cell.angle_gamma   90.00
#
_symmetry.space_group_name_H-M   'P 1'
#
loop_
_entity.id
_entity.type
_entity.pdbx_description
1 polymer ?
#
loop_
_entity_poly.entity_id
_entity_poly.type
_entity_poly.pdbx_seq_one_letter_code
_entity_poly.pdbx_strand_id
1 'polypeptide(L)'
;MTILLKFKISIILVCMIIWLLGCIGQEEIINPVNPEPSEPIVGNEVGNQAPEFSLPDENGNLVSLNDYVGKQNVILLFHTGST
;
A
#
# COMPACT_ATOMS: atom_id res chain seq x y z
N MET A 1 34.77 8.21 33.66
CA MET A 1 34.07 6.93 33.38
C MET A 1 32.64 7.11 32.85
N THR A 2 31.94 8.21 33.17
CA THR A 2 30.54 8.48 32.74
C THR A 2 30.39 8.95 31.29
N ILE A 3 31.40 9.61 30.69
CA ILE A 3 31.39 10.02 29.27
C ILE A 3 31.30 8.82 28.32
N LEU A 4 32.01 7.73 28.61
CA LEU A 4 32.07 6.55 27.74
C LEU A 4 30.71 5.82 27.69
N LEU A 5 29.99 5.81 28.82
CA LEU A 5 28.67 5.21 28.93
C LEU A 5 27.61 6.03 28.17
N LYS A 6 27.70 7.36 28.24
CA LYS A 6 26.83 8.28 27.49
C LYS A 6 27.00 8.14 25.97
N PHE A 7 28.25 7.94 25.50
CA PHE A 7 28.52 7.69 24.08
C PHE A 7 27.92 6.36 23.59
N LYS A 8 28.09 5.28 24.36
CA LYS A 8 27.54 3.96 23.99
C LYS A 8 26.01 3.98 23.94
N ILE A 9 25.37 4.64 24.90
CA ILE A 9 23.90 4.79 24.93
C ILE A 9 23.43 5.64 23.73
N SER A 10 24.13 6.74 23.43
CA SER A 10 23.78 7.59 22.29
C SER A 10 23.93 6.86 20.95
N ILE A 11 24.98 6.06 20.77
CA ILE A 11 25.19 5.26 19.55
C ILE A 11 24.09 4.21 19.39
N ILE A 12 23.73 3.51 20.47
CA ILE A 12 22.67 2.49 20.44
C ILE A 12 21.32 3.12 20.06
N LEU A 13 21.00 4.29 20.64
CA LEU A 13 19.73 4.99 20.38
C LEU A 13 19.65 5.50 18.94
N VAL A 14 20.75 6.03 18.40
CA VAL A 14 20.84 6.46 16.99
C VAL A 14 20.71 5.26 16.04
N CYS A 15 21.39 4.14 16.31
CA CYS A 15 21.24 2.93 15.51
C CYS A 15 19.79 2.40 15.52
N MET A 16 19.12 2.42 16.68
CA MET A 16 17.73 1.96 16.76
C MET A 16 16.76 2.87 15.99
N ILE A 17 17.00 4.19 16.02
CA ILE A 17 16.21 5.16 15.24
C ILE A 17 16.44 4.98 13.73
N ILE A 18 17.67 4.72 13.29
CA ILE A 18 17.99 4.44 11.88
C ILE A 18 17.32 3.15 11.41
N TRP A 19 17.30 2.11 12.25
CA TRP A 19 16.54 0.88 11.98
C TRP A 19 15.03 1.13 11.91
N LEU A 20 14.48 2.02 12.75
CA LEU A 20 13.06 2.35 12.74
C LEU A 20 12.64 3.18 11.50
N LEU A 21 13.51 4.06 11.03
CA LEU A 21 13.29 4.90 9.85
C LEU A 21 13.63 4.18 8.53
N GLY A 22 14.28 3.00 8.61
CA GLY A 22 14.86 2.27 7.49
C GLY A 22 13.96 1.23 6.81
N CYS A 23 12.65 1.47 6.70
CA CYS A 23 11.76 0.67 5.82
C CYS A 23 11.22 1.51 4.65
N ILE A 24 12.01 2.44 4.11
CA ILE A 24 11.60 3.17 2.90
C ILE A 24 12.72 3.01 1.88
N GLY A 25 12.43 2.25 0.83
CA GLY A 25 13.33 2.12 -0.31
C GLY A 25 13.27 0.77 -1.01
N GLN A 26 12.08 0.34 -1.45
CA GLN A 26 12.06 -0.39 -2.70
C GLN A 26 11.94 0.67 -3.79
N GLU A 27 13.08 1.11 -4.34
CA GLU A 27 13.07 1.67 -5.69
C GLU A 27 12.66 0.51 -6.59
N GLU A 28 11.38 0.44 -6.91
CA GLU A 28 10.93 -0.35 -8.03
C GLU A 28 11.55 0.32 -9.27
N ILE A 29 12.61 -0.31 -9.79
CA ILE A 29 13.13 0.01 -11.10
C ILE A 29 11.97 -0.22 -12.06
N ILE A 30 11.29 0.86 -12.44
CA ILE A 30 10.28 0.85 -13.48
C ILE A 30 10.97 0.47 -14.79
N ASN A 31 11.01 -0.83 -15.08
CA ASN A 31 11.17 -1.27 -16.46
C ASN A 31 10.10 -0.52 -17.26
N PRO A 32 10.41 0.01 -18.45
CA PRO A 32 9.43 0.72 -19.24
C PRO A 32 8.24 -0.22 -19.45
N VAL A 33 7.13 0.08 -18.76
CA VAL A 33 5.84 -0.56 -19.02
C VAL A 33 5.50 -0.17 -20.44
N ASN A 34 5.86 -1.04 -21.38
CA ASN A 34 5.17 -1.11 -22.65
C ASN A 34 3.69 -1.35 -22.27
N PRO A 35 2.74 -0.46 -22.63
CA PRO A 35 1.34 -0.73 -22.38
C PRO A 35 0.92 -1.88 -23.29
N GLU A 36 1.24 -3.09 -22.87
CA GLU A 36 0.64 -4.29 -23.39
C GLU A 36 -0.86 -4.15 -23.11
N PRO A 37 -1.71 -4.29 -24.15
CA PRO A 37 -3.16 -4.15 -23.98
C PRO A 37 -3.58 -4.99 -22.78
N SER A 38 -4.14 -4.34 -21.76
CA SER A 38 -4.55 -4.97 -20.51
C SER A 38 -5.32 -6.23 -20.86
N GLU A 39 -4.68 -7.39 -20.68
CA GLU A 39 -5.33 -8.66 -20.91
C GLU A 39 -6.64 -8.64 -20.11
N PRO A 40 -7.77 -9.10 -20.68
CA PRO A 40 -9.02 -9.14 -19.95
C PRO A 40 -8.76 -9.94 -18.68
N ILE A 41 -8.78 -9.24 -17.55
CA ILE A 41 -8.53 -9.81 -16.23
C ILE A 41 -9.64 -10.84 -16.06
N VAL A 42 -9.32 -12.11 -16.31
CA VAL A 42 -10.28 -13.21 -16.24
C VAL A 42 -10.84 -13.17 -14.83
N GLY A 43 -12.16 -13.00 -14.72
CA GLY A 43 -12.85 -12.86 -13.45
C GLY A 43 -12.39 -13.96 -12.50
N ASN A 44 -11.67 -13.52 -11.47
CA ASN A 44 -10.89 -14.36 -10.57
C ASN A 44 -11.75 -15.49 -9.97
N GLU A 45 -11.17 -16.68 -9.91
CA GLU A 45 -11.67 -17.78 -9.10
C GLU A 45 -11.83 -17.36 -7.62
N VAL A 46 -12.73 -18.04 -6.91
CA VAL A 46 -12.95 -17.78 -5.48
C VAL A 46 -11.64 -17.98 -4.72
N GLY A 47 -11.27 -16.99 -3.91
CA GLY A 47 -10.07 -17.01 -3.08
C GLY A 47 -8.93 -16.13 -3.61
N ASN A 48 -8.97 -15.75 -4.89
CA ASN A 48 -7.99 -14.80 -5.40
C ASN A 48 -8.30 -13.37 -4.94
N GLN A 49 -7.25 -12.57 -4.80
CA GLN A 49 -7.36 -11.19 -4.36
C GLN A 49 -8.20 -10.37 -5.36
N ALA A 50 -9.07 -9.51 -4.85
CA ALA A 50 -9.81 -8.57 -5.67
C ALA A 50 -8.84 -7.57 -6.34
N PRO A 51 -9.12 -7.11 -7.57
CA PRO A 51 -8.29 -6.09 -8.21
C PRO A 51 -8.26 -4.79 -7.41
N GLU A 52 -7.11 -4.13 -7.36
CA GLU A 52 -6.99 -2.81 -6.75
C GLU A 52 -7.68 -1.74 -7.63
N PHE A 53 -8.50 -0.90 -6.98
CA PHE A 53 -9.11 0.27 -7.62
C PHE A 53 -9.42 1.36 -6.60
N SER A 54 -9.58 2.58 -7.12
CA SER A 54 -10.03 3.75 -6.35
C SER A 54 -11.14 4.48 -7.10
N LEU A 55 -12.22 4.83 -6.39
CA LEU A 55 -13.38 5.51 -6.94
C LEU A 55 -13.75 6.72 -6.07
N PRO A 56 -14.29 7.79 -6.65
CA PRO A 56 -14.89 8.86 -5.87
C PRO A 56 -16.15 8.34 -5.16
N ASP A 57 -16.32 8.73 -3.90
CA ASP A 57 -17.58 8.57 -3.17
C ASP A 57 -18.61 9.62 -3.60
N GLU A 58 -19.79 9.59 -2.98
CA GLU A 58 -20.89 10.55 -3.22
C GLU A 58 -20.50 12.03 -2.95
N ASN A 59 -19.46 12.26 -2.15
CA ASN A 59 -18.93 13.58 -1.84
C ASN A 59 -17.72 13.95 -2.73
N GLY A 60 -17.31 13.07 -3.65
CA GLY A 60 -16.13 13.22 -4.49
C GLY A 60 -14.81 12.89 -3.80
N ASN A 61 -14.82 12.35 -2.57
CA ASN A 61 -13.61 11.88 -1.91
C ASN A 61 -13.13 10.61 -2.59
N LEU A 62 -11.84 10.54 -2.91
CA LEU A 62 -11.26 9.33 -3.47
C LEU A 62 -11.14 8.25 -2.39
N VAL A 63 -11.75 7.09 -2.62
CA VAL A 63 -11.75 5.94 -1.72
C VAL A 63 -11.18 4.73 -2.46
N SER A 64 -10.24 4.03 -1.83
CA SER A 64 -9.61 2.82 -2.40
C SER A 64 -10.21 1.54 -1.81
N LEU A 65 -10.10 0.43 -2.54
CA LEU A 65 -10.45 -0.88 -2.01
C LEU A 65 -9.60 -1.25 -0.77
N ASN A 66 -8.32 -0.88 -0.79
CA ASN A 66 -7.38 -1.14 0.31
C ASN A 66 -7.80 -0.47 1.64
N ASP A 67 -8.57 0.61 1.59
CA ASP A 67 -9.10 1.27 2.79
C ASP A 67 -10.02 0.37 3.62
N TYR A 68 -10.54 -0.71 3.04
CA TYR A 68 -11.46 -1.65 3.68
C TYR A 68 -10.82 -3.00 4.04
N VAL A 69 -9.59 -3.26 3.56
CA VAL A 69 -8.89 -4.54 3.78
C VAL A 69 -8.68 -4.79 5.27
N GLY A 70 -9.05 -5.99 5.73
CA GLY A 70 -8.84 -6.44 7.11
C GLY A 70 -9.71 -5.76 8.18
N LYS A 71 -10.58 -4.82 7.80
CA LYS A 71 -11.48 -4.13 8.75
C LYS A 71 -12.82 -4.84 8.89
N GLN A 72 -13.42 -5.27 7.77
CA GLN A 72 -14.72 -5.94 7.72
C GLN A 72 -14.92 -6.62 6.36
N ASN A 73 -15.91 -7.51 6.26
CA ASN A 73 -16.34 -8.05 4.97
C ASN A 73 -16.91 -6.92 4.09
N VAL A 74 -16.52 -6.90 2.83
CA VAL A 74 -16.89 -5.86 1.86
C VAL A 74 -17.78 -6.46 0.79
N ILE A 75 -18.85 -5.75 0.44
CA ILE A 75 -19.71 -6.08 -0.71
C ILE A 75 -19.55 -4.94 -1.72
N LEU A 76 -19.18 -5.27 -2.96
CA LEU A 76 -19.07 -4.32 -4.05
C LEU A 76 -20.28 -4.46 -4.97
N LEU A 77 -21.01 -3.36 -5.17
CA LEU A 77 -22.17 -3.30 -6.05
C LEU A 77 -21.84 -2.37 -7.22
N PHE A 78 -21.85 -2.91 -8.44
CA PHE A 78 -21.76 -2.13 -9.67
C PHE A 78 -23.17 -1.87 -10.19
N HIS A 79 -23.55 -0.60 -10.28
CA HIS A 79 -24.77 -0.20 -10.97
C HIS A 79 -24.40 0.44 -12.31
N THR A 80 -25.09 0.05 -13.38
CA THR A 80 -24.96 0.73 -14.66
C THR A 80 -25.76 2.02 -14.60
N GLY A 81 -25.09 3.17 -14.65
CA GLY A 81 -25.76 4.44 -14.89
C GLY A 81 -26.31 4.45 -16.32
N SER A 82 -27.62 4.43 -16.49
CA SER A 82 -28.22 4.75 -17.78
C SER A 82 -28.27 6.27 -17.87
N THR A 83 -27.38 6.85 -18.68
CA THR A 83 -27.53 8.23 -19.17
C THR A 83 -28.72 8.36 -20.11
#